data_AF-A0A9C7WGD8-F1
#
_entry.id   AF-A0A9C7WGD8-F1
#
_cell.length_a   1.000
_cell.length_b   1.000
_cell.length_c   1.000
_cell.angle_alpha   90.00
_cell.angle_beta   90.00
_cell.angle_gamma   90.00
#
_symmetry.space_group_name_H-M   'P 1'
#
loop_
_entity.id
_entity.type
_entity.pdbx_description
1 polymer ?
#
loop_
_entity_poly.entity_id
_entity_poly.type
_entity_poly.pdbx_seq_one_letter_code
_entity_poly.pdbx_strand_id
1 'polypeptide(L)'
;MTFLLLLLANFHPARAGDDFQFARKLYRDGFYELAAAQLRCFLEEDPSGPDAPEALLLMAHALSKEGRWEEAAEAYGRFLARYPEDIWAGEALWGRALSLSKLGRHLEAAEA
;
A
#
# COMPACT_ATOMS: atom_id res chain seq x y z
N MET A 1 5.78 48.88 -11.49
CA MET A 1 6.13 48.29 -12.79
C MET A 1 7.00 47.08 -12.54
N THR A 2 6.58 45.92 -13.05
CA THR A 2 7.43 44.74 -13.39
C THR A 2 8.05 44.01 -12.18
N PHE A 3 7.92 42.71 -11.91
CA PHE A 3 7.41 41.48 -12.56
C PHE A 3 7.55 40.40 -11.43
N LEU A 4 6.57 39.53 -11.14
CA LEU A 4 6.40 38.19 -11.74
C LEU A 4 7.03 37.01 -10.91
N LEU A 5 6.21 35.95 -10.70
CA LEU A 5 6.51 34.52 -10.37
C LEU A 5 6.96 34.21 -8.92
N LEU A 6 6.55 33.16 -8.19
CA LEU A 6 5.95 31.84 -8.43
C LEU A 6 5.26 31.41 -7.10
N LEU A 7 3.96 31.15 -7.05
CA LEU A 7 3.35 29.81 -7.06
C LEU A 7 4.34 28.65 -6.91
N LEU A 8 4.61 28.19 -5.68
CA LEU A 8 4.97 26.79 -5.42
C LEU A 8 4.54 26.40 -4.00
N ALA A 9 3.55 25.52 -3.96
CA ALA A 9 3.55 24.34 -3.11
C ALA A 9 4.11 24.53 -1.69
N ASN A 10 3.25 24.95 -0.77
CA ASN A 10 3.38 24.57 0.63
C ASN A 10 2.96 23.08 0.80
N PHE A 11 3.47 22.21 -0.07
CA PHE A 11 3.58 20.78 0.20
C PHE A 11 4.89 20.64 0.95
N HIS A 12 4.81 20.78 2.28
CA HIS A 12 5.88 20.27 3.12
C HIS A 12 5.92 18.76 2.86
N PRO A 13 7.01 18.18 2.33
CA PRO A 13 7.20 16.75 2.43
C PRO A 13 7.32 16.49 3.93
N ALA A 14 6.27 15.99 4.54
CA ALA A 14 6.41 15.37 5.83
C ALA A 14 7.47 14.27 5.65
N ARG A 15 8.31 14.06 6.66
CA ARG A 15 9.35 13.03 6.55
C ARG A 15 8.66 11.70 6.21
N ALA A 16 9.28 10.85 5.40
CA ALA A 16 8.74 9.52 5.10
C ALA A 16 8.19 8.77 6.34
N GLY A 17 8.83 8.91 7.52
CA GLY A 17 8.31 8.35 8.79
C GLY A 17 7.00 8.97 9.32
N ASP A 18 6.75 10.26 9.09
CA ASP A 18 5.49 10.94 9.42
C ASP A 18 4.36 10.50 8.45
N ASP A 19 4.71 10.27 7.18
CA ASP A 19 3.77 9.81 6.16
C ASP A 19 3.24 8.41 6.44
N PHE A 20 4.10 7.49 6.91
CA PHE A 20 3.67 6.14 7.25
C PHE A 20 2.69 6.12 8.43
N GLN A 21 2.99 6.83 9.53
CA GLN A 21 2.07 6.88 10.68
C GLN A 21 0.74 7.55 10.32
N PHE A 22 0.77 8.58 9.46
CA PHE A 22 -0.44 9.19 8.95
C PHE A 22 -1.28 8.21 8.13
N ALA A 23 -0.67 7.43 7.25
CA ALA A 23 -1.37 6.40 6.48
C ALA A 23 -1.99 5.31 7.36
N ARG A 24 -1.30 4.89 8.44
CA ARG A 24 -1.86 3.96 9.44
C ARG A 24 -3.09 4.52 10.13
N LYS A 25 -3.07 5.80 10.47
CA LYS A 25 -4.23 6.48 11.04
C LYS A 25 -5.39 6.48 10.06
N LEU A 26 -5.16 6.85 8.80
CA LEU A 26 -6.19 6.80 7.75
C LEU A 26 -6.80 5.41 7.62
N TYR A 27 -5.97 4.36 7.60
CA TYR A 27 -6.43 2.98 7.54
C TYR A 27 -7.33 2.62 8.73
N ARG A 28 -6.91 2.97 9.95
CA ARG A 28 -7.68 2.70 11.17
C ARG A 28 -9.01 3.47 11.19
N ASP A 29 -9.00 4.69 10.68
CA ASP A 29 -10.17 5.55 10.60
C ASP A 29 -11.13 5.14 9.45
N GLY A 30 -10.74 4.13 8.65
CA GLY A 30 -11.56 3.55 7.58
C GLY A 30 -11.43 4.24 6.22
N PHE A 31 -10.54 5.23 6.10
CA PHE A 31 -10.25 5.91 4.84
C PHE A 31 -9.26 5.11 4.01
N TYR A 32 -9.67 3.92 3.57
CA TYR A 32 -8.76 2.96 2.95
C TYR A 32 -8.22 3.43 1.60
N GLU A 33 -9.02 4.10 0.77
CA GLU A 33 -8.54 4.70 -0.48
C GLU A 33 -7.41 5.71 -0.24
N LEU A 34 -7.60 6.62 0.71
CA LEU A 34 -6.57 7.62 1.08
C LEU A 34 -5.35 6.96 1.71
N ALA A 35 -5.55 5.94 2.55
CA ALA A 35 -4.45 5.19 3.13
C ALA A 35 -3.60 4.51 2.04
N ALA A 36 -4.23 3.84 1.08
CA ALA A 36 -3.53 3.20 -0.03
C ALA A 36 -2.75 4.20 -0.89
N ALA A 37 -3.31 5.40 -1.14
CA ALA A 37 -2.63 6.45 -1.87
C ALA A 37 -1.37 6.95 -1.13
N GLN A 38 -1.48 7.21 0.18
CA GLN A 38 -0.35 7.67 0.98
C GLN A 38 0.74 6.59 1.12
N LEU A 39 0.35 5.33 1.30
CA LEU A 39 1.30 4.22 1.35
C LEU A 39 2.03 4.03 0.02
N ARG A 40 1.36 4.28 -1.11
CA ARG A 40 2.01 4.24 -2.42
C ARG A 40 3.10 5.31 -2.52
N CYS A 41 2.79 6.56 -2.15
CA CYS A 41 3.78 7.64 -2.13
C CYS A 41 4.96 7.31 -1.19
N PHE A 42 4.67 6.82 0.01
CA PHE A 42 5.70 6.38 0.97
C PHE A 42 6.63 5.31 0.37
N LEU A 43 6.07 4.30 -0.30
CA LEU A 43 6.84 3.22 -0.92
C LEU A 43 7.58 3.66 -2.20
N GLU A 44 7.18 4.75 -2.84
CA GLU A 44 7.91 5.36 -3.96
C GLU A 44 9.15 6.12 -3.46
N GLU A 45 9.06 6.76 -2.29
CA GLU A 45 10.17 7.48 -1.68
C GLU A 45 11.18 6.56 -0.98
N ASP A 46 10.68 5.61 -0.18
CA ASP A 46 11.52 4.66 0.55
C ASP A 46 11.09 3.20 0.28
N PRO A 47 11.36 2.67 -0.93
CA PRO A 47 10.92 1.33 -1.31
C PRO A 47 11.55 0.22 -0.48
N SER A 48 12.70 0.46 0.17
CA SER A 48 13.51 -0.57 0.85
C SER A 48 13.76 -0.26 2.33
N GLY A 49 13.06 0.73 2.86
CA GLY A 49 13.17 1.14 4.25
C GLY A 49 12.71 0.07 5.23
N PRO A 50 13.01 0.27 6.53
CA PRO A 50 12.60 -0.65 7.59
C PRO A 50 11.08 -0.82 7.67
N ASP A 51 10.30 0.22 7.31
CA ASP A 51 8.83 0.19 7.33
C ASP A 51 8.22 -0.27 5.99
N ALA A 52 9.03 -0.48 4.94
CA ALA A 52 8.55 -0.85 3.62
C ALA A 52 7.75 -2.18 3.58
N PRO A 53 8.11 -3.24 4.34
CA PRO A 53 7.27 -4.43 4.44
C PRO A 53 5.89 -4.13 5.00
N GLU A 54 5.81 -3.47 6.17
CA GLU A 54 4.54 -3.14 6.82
C GLU A 54 3.70 -2.21 5.93
N ALA A 55 4.32 -1.21 5.29
CA ALA A 55 3.63 -0.29 4.40
C ALA A 55 3.04 -1.00 3.16
N LEU A 56 3.80 -1.92 2.55
CA LEU A 56 3.33 -2.68 1.39
C LEU A 56 2.17 -3.61 1.75
N LEU A 57 2.25 -4.29 2.91
CA LEU A 57 1.17 -5.14 3.40
C LEU A 57 -0.09 -4.32 3.73
N LEU A 58 0.07 -3.22 4.46
CA LEU A 58 -1.04 -2.33 4.82
C LEU A 58 -1.71 -1.73 3.58
N MET A 59 -0.94 -1.43 2.54
CA MET A 59 -1.49 -0.95 1.26
C MET A 59 -2.34 -2.02 0.60
N ALA A 60 -1.86 -3.27 0.56
CA ALA A 60 -2.64 -4.40 0.05
C ALA A 60 -3.95 -4.59 0.83
N HIS A 61 -3.89 -4.45 2.17
CA HIS A 61 -5.07 -4.54 3.03
C HIS A 61 -6.06 -3.42 2.73
N ALA A 62 -5.58 -2.19 2.54
CA ALA A 62 -6.41 -1.04 2.23
C ALA A 62 -7.14 -1.23 0.88
N LEU A 63 -6.41 -1.66 -0.14
CA LEU A 63 -6.97 -1.97 -1.47
C LEU A 63 -8.03 -3.09 -1.39
N SER A 64 -7.78 -4.12 -0.60
CA SER A 64 -8.73 -5.21 -0.35
C SER A 64 -10.01 -4.70 0.32
N LYS A 65 -9.90 -3.79 1.30
CA LYS A 65 -11.05 -3.18 1.98
C LYS A 65 -11.89 -2.27 1.07
N GLU A 66 -11.26 -1.60 0.11
CA GLU A 66 -11.95 -0.84 -0.95
C GLU A 66 -12.57 -1.74 -2.04
N GLY A 67 -12.35 -3.05 -1.99
CA GLY A 67 -12.81 -3.98 -3.02
C GLY A 67 -12.02 -3.88 -4.34
N ARG A 68 -10.85 -3.24 -4.32
CA ARG A 68 -9.91 -3.17 -5.45
C ARG A 68 -9.08 -4.45 -5.52
N TRP A 69 -9.76 -5.57 -5.76
CA TRP A 69 -9.20 -6.91 -5.61
C TRP A 69 -8.00 -7.19 -6.52
N GLU A 70 -7.98 -6.65 -7.73
CA GLU A 70 -6.86 -6.83 -8.68
C GLU A 70 -5.57 -6.20 -8.12
N GLU A 71 -5.66 -4.93 -7.71
CA GLU A 71 -4.52 -4.21 -7.13
C GLU A 71 -4.10 -4.78 -5.78
N ALA A 72 -5.06 -5.24 -4.97
CA ALA A 72 -4.76 -5.93 -3.73
C ALA A 72 -3.95 -7.22 -3.98
N ALA A 73 -4.40 -8.06 -4.91
CA ALA A 73 -3.71 -9.29 -5.28
C ALA A 73 -2.28 -9.03 -5.79
N GLU A 74 -2.09 -7.97 -6.59
CA GLU A 74 -0.76 -7.54 -7.04
C GLU A 74 0.11 -7.07 -5.86
N ALA A 75 -0.42 -6.22 -4.98
CA ALA A 75 0.33 -5.70 -3.83
C ALA A 75 0.75 -6.82 -2.85
N TYR A 76 -0.16 -7.77 -2.56
CA TYR A 76 0.19 -8.97 -1.79
C TYR A 76 1.22 -9.83 -2.51
N GLY A 77 1.10 -10.02 -3.82
CA GLY A 77 2.08 -10.76 -4.62
C GLY A 77 3.47 -10.11 -4.56
N ARG A 78 3.54 -8.79 -4.64
CA ARG A 78 4.79 -8.03 -4.46
C ARG A 78 5.38 -8.21 -3.07
N PHE A 79 4.54 -8.22 -2.03
CA PHE A 79 4.99 -8.50 -0.66
C PHE A 79 5.63 -9.88 -0.57
N LEU A 80 4.95 -10.92 -1.05
CA LEU A 80 5.43 -12.30 -1.02
C LEU A 80 6.73 -12.50 -1.82
N ALA A 81 6.85 -11.83 -2.97
CA ALA A 81 8.05 -11.90 -3.79
C ALA A 81 9.26 -11.23 -3.13
N ARG A 82 9.02 -10.16 -2.36
CA ARG A 82 10.09 -9.33 -1.79
C ARG A 82 10.46 -9.73 -0.37
N TYR A 83 9.48 -10.17 0.41
CA TYR A 83 9.59 -10.49 1.82
C TYR A 83 9.05 -11.90 2.12
N PRO A 84 9.57 -12.95 1.45
CA PRO A 84 9.02 -14.31 1.56
C PRO A 84 9.16 -14.94 2.95
N GLU A 85 10.14 -14.49 3.75
CA GLU A 85 10.40 -14.98 5.11
C GLU A 85 9.84 -14.04 6.20
N ASP A 86 9.11 -12.99 5.81
CA ASP A 86 8.49 -12.08 6.77
C ASP A 86 7.40 -12.80 7.56
N ILE A 87 7.24 -12.42 8.83
CA ILE A 87 6.24 -13.01 9.73
C ILE A 87 4.81 -12.87 9.17
N TRP A 88 4.56 -11.87 8.33
CA TRP A 88 3.27 -11.60 7.70
C TRP A 88 3.12 -12.24 6.32
N ALA A 89 4.10 -13.00 5.83
CA ALA A 89 4.01 -13.68 4.54
C ALA A 89 2.77 -14.60 4.45
N GLY A 90 2.44 -15.33 5.52
CA GLY A 90 1.22 -16.14 5.57
C GLY A 90 -0.07 -15.33 5.45
N GLU A 91 -0.12 -14.14 6.04
CA GLU A 91 -1.25 -13.22 5.92
C GLU A 91 -1.34 -12.63 4.50
N ALA A 92 -0.21 -12.23 3.92
CA ALA A 92 -0.16 -11.75 2.55
C ALA A 92 -0.63 -12.82 1.55
N LEU A 93 -0.25 -14.08 1.78
CA LEU A 93 -0.69 -15.23 0.98
C LEU A 93 -2.20 -15.38 1.02
N TRP A 94 -2.75 -15.40 2.23
CA TRP A 94 -4.20 -15.48 2.43
C TRP A 94 -4.94 -14.30 1.79
N GLY A 95 -4.43 -13.08 1.97
CA GLY A 95 -4.98 -11.87 1.37
C GLY A 95 -4.97 -11.91 -0.16
N ARG A 96 -3.90 -12.42 -0.76
CA ARG A 96 -3.79 -12.64 -2.21
C ARG A 96 -4.81 -13.67 -2.69
N ALA A 97 -4.88 -14.83 -2.06
CA ALA A 97 -5.82 -15.90 -2.40
C ALA A 97 -7.27 -15.42 -2.31
N LEU A 98 -7.62 -14.67 -1.25
CA LEU A 98 -8.93 -14.05 -1.08
C LEU A 98 -9.25 -13.08 -2.21
N SER A 99 -8.30 -12.21 -2.55
CA SER A 99 -8.46 -11.21 -3.62
C SER A 99 -8.66 -11.88 -4.98
N LEU A 100 -7.87 -12.90 -5.30
CA LEU A 100 -8.01 -13.69 -6.53
C LEU A 100 -9.34 -14.46 -6.58
N SER A 101 -9.79 -15.00 -5.45
CA SER A 101 -11.10 -15.63 -5.34
C SER A 101 -12.25 -14.65 -5.61
N LYS A 102 -12.16 -13.41 -5.10
CA LYS A 102 -13.14 -12.34 -5.39
C LYS A 102 -13.18 -11.93 -6.85
N LEU A 103 -12.10 -12.11 -7.59
CA LEU A 103 -12.02 -11.88 -9.03
C LEU A 103 -12.53 -13.07 -9.86
N GLY A 104 -12.88 -14.20 -9.24
CA GLY A 104 -13.24 -15.43 -9.94
C GLY A 104 -12.04 -16.18 -10.54
N ARG A 105 -10.81 -15.77 -10.21
CA ARG A 105 -9.56 -16.39 -10.65
C ARG A 105 -9.21 -17.56 -9.75
N HIS A 106 -10.10 -18.54 -9.68
CA HIS A 106 -10.04 -19.66 -8.73
C HIS A 106 -8.80 -20.53 -8.88
N LEU A 107 -8.25 -20.66 -10.10
CA LEU A 107 -7.03 -21.43 -10.35
C LEU A 107 -5.82 -20.78 -9.67
N GLU A 108 -5.63 -19.48 -9.88
CA GLU A 108 -4.52 -18.72 -9.29
C GLU A 108 -4.67 -18.56 -7.77
N ALA A 109 -5.91 -18.54 -7.27
CA ALA A 109 -6.18 -18.54 -5.84
C ALA A 109 -5.79 -19.85 -5.15
N ALA A 110 -5.81 -20.99 -5.86
CA ALA A 110 -5.38 -22.28 -5.31
C ALA A 110 -3.86 -22.46 -5.30
N GLU A 111 -3.16 -21.67 -6.11
CA GLU A 111 -1.70 -21.66 -6.23
C GLU A 111 -1.03 -20.56 -5.38
N ALA A 112 -1.83 -19.68 -4.77
CA ALA A 112 -1.39 -18.70 -3.78
C ALA A 112 -1.38 -19.37 -2.40
#